data_AF-A0A968A6E1-F1
#
_entry.id   AF-A0A968A6E1-F1
#
_cell.length_a   1.000
_cell.length_b   1.000
_cell.length_c   1.000
_cell.angle_alpha   90.00
_cell.angle_beta   90.00
_cell.angle_gamma   90.00
#
_symmetry.space_group_name_H-M   'P 1'
#
loop_
_entity.id
_entity.type
_entity.pdbx_description
1 polymer ?
#
loop_
_entity_poly.entity_id
_entity_poly.type
_entity_poly.pdbx_seq_one_letter_code
_entity_poly.pdbx_strand_id
1 'polypeptide(L)'
;MSSVSRDIWEEQKQISDTLSVWAVLNILSGTFLQLFHDHFWRGFGIQSSSWGFINGLIAAIGKRITDKRRMAMIDPETADVHNHERENLLRILLINSGLDVVYMLIGAVLIKTKGKGNRWWSGQGSGIIFQGLFLFVFDLVHAVKIGSTKD
;
A
#
# COMPACT_ATOMS: atom_id res chain seq x y z
N MET A 1 19.19 -6.60 -28.45
CA MET A 1 19.00 -7.15 -27.09
C MET A 1 17.54 -6.89 -26.75
N SER A 2 16.68 -7.92 -26.80
CA SER A 2 15.28 -7.78 -26.44
C SER A 2 15.22 -7.27 -25.00
N SER A 3 14.64 -6.08 -24.77
CA SER A 3 14.21 -5.70 -23.44
C SER A 3 13.33 -6.84 -22.96
N VAL A 4 13.74 -7.50 -21.87
CA VAL A 4 12.86 -8.46 -21.21
C VAL A 4 11.74 -7.59 -20.65
N SER A 5 10.65 -7.43 -21.40
CA SER A 5 9.42 -6.85 -20.86
C SER A 5 9.06 -7.71 -19.66
N ARG A 6 9.20 -7.16 -18.45
CA ARG A 6 8.86 -7.86 -17.22
C ARG A 6 7.40 -8.26 -17.26
N ASP A 7 7.13 -9.51 -16.91
CA ASP A 7 5.80 -10.10 -16.90
C ASP A 7 4.91 -9.32 -15.91
N ILE A 8 3.80 -8.78 -16.41
CA ILE A 8 2.86 -7.99 -15.60
C ILE A 8 2.27 -8.81 -14.45
N TRP A 9 2.12 -10.13 -14.64
CA TRP A 9 1.60 -11.02 -13.62
C TRP A 9 2.59 -11.19 -12.46
N GLU A 10 3.88 -11.24 -12.76
CA GLU A 10 4.93 -11.27 -11.75
C GLU A 10 5.00 -9.94 -10.97
N GLU A 11 4.85 -8.80 -11.64
CA GLU A 11 4.80 -7.48 -11.00
C GLU A 11 3.60 -7.35 -10.04
N GLN A 12 2.40 -7.74 -10.47
CA GLN A 12 1.19 -7.75 -9.62
C GLN A 12 1.37 -8.67 -8.40
N LYS A 13 2.01 -9.83 -8.60
CA LYS A 13 2.34 -10.75 -7.51
C LYS A 13 3.37 -10.15 -6.55
N GLN A 14 4.43 -9.53 -7.07
CA GLN A 14 5.47 -8.89 -6.25
C GLN A 14 4.91 -7.76 -5.38
N ILE A 15 4.02 -6.94 -5.94
CA ILE A 15 3.29 -5.90 -5.20
C ILE A 15 2.50 -6.53 -4.05
N SER A 16 1.72 -7.57 -4.33
CA SER A 16 0.89 -8.26 -3.34
C SER A 16 1.73 -8.93 -2.24
N ASP A 17 2.83 -9.58 -2.60
CA ASP A 17 3.73 -10.26 -1.66
C ASP A 17 4.43 -9.22 -0.75
N THR A 18 4.90 -8.11 -1.32
CA THR A 18 5.53 -7.02 -0.54
C THR A 18 4.53 -6.38 0.43
N LEU A 19 3.32 -6.10 -0.03
CA LEU A 19 2.25 -5.54 0.81
C LEU A 19 1.85 -6.50 1.94
N SER A 20 1.88 -7.81 1.68
CA SER A 20 1.62 -8.84 2.70
C SER A 20 2.70 -8.87 3.79
N VAL A 21 3.97 -8.78 3.42
CA VAL A 21 5.07 -8.70 4.39
C VAL A 21 4.96 -7.43 5.23
N TRP A 22 4.70 -6.29 4.58
CA TRP A 22 4.48 -5.01 5.25
C TRP A 22 3.29 -5.06 6.22
N ALA A 23 2.20 -5.72 5.83
CA ALA A 23 1.02 -5.93 6.66
C ALA A 23 1.35 -6.70 7.94
N VAL A 24 2.05 -7.83 7.83
CA VAL A 24 2.45 -8.65 8.98
C VAL A 24 3.35 -7.85 9.93
N LEU A 25 4.37 -7.17 9.41
CA LEU A 25 5.28 -6.35 10.22
C LEU A 25 4.52 -5.24 10.96
N ASN A 26 3.55 -4.61 10.31
CA ASN A 26 2.72 -3.56 10.92
C ASN A 26 1.78 -4.07 12.01
N ILE A 27 1.16 -5.24 11.80
CA ILE A 27 0.31 -5.85 12.81
C ILE A 27 1.16 -6.19 14.05
N LEU A 28 2.29 -6.87 13.86
CA LEU A 28 3.14 -7.29 14.97
C LEU A 28 3.72 -6.08 15.73
N SER A 29 4.35 -5.15 15.01
CA SER A 29 4.93 -3.95 15.63
C SER A 29 3.86 -3.04 16.22
N GLY A 30 2.73 -2.86 15.55
CA GLY A 30 1.61 -2.05 16.02
C GLY A 30 0.95 -2.62 17.27
N THR A 31 0.74 -3.92 17.34
CA THR A 31 0.24 -4.60 18.55
C THR A 31 1.26 -4.52 19.68
N PHE A 32 2.56 -4.67 19.39
CA PHE A 32 3.61 -4.52 20.39
C PHE A 32 3.67 -3.10 20.98
N LEU A 33 3.60 -2.06 20.16
CA LEU A 33 3.59 -0.66 20.59
C LEU A 33 2.39 -0.32 21.50
N GLN A 34 1.28 -1.03 21.37
CA GLN A 34 0.11 -0.85 22.22
C GLN A 34 0.31 -1.34 23.66
N LEU A 35 1.36 -2.12 23.94
CA LEU A 35 1.72 -2.57 25.28
C LEU A 35 2.46 -1.48 26.08
N PHE A 36 2.90 -0.40 25.44
CA PHE A 36 3.63 0.67 26.11
C PHE A 36 2.70 1.56 26.93
N HIS A 37 3.20 2.10 28.05
CA HIS A 37 2.43 3.02 28.90
C HIS A 37 2.19 4.39 28.24
N ASP A 38 3.06 4.84 27.33
CA ASP A 38 2.89 6.13 26.65
C ASP A 38 1.71 6.08 25.66
N HIS A 39 0.73 6.95 25.89
CA HIS A 39 -0.45 7.09 25.05
C HIS A 39 -0.16 7.39 23.58
N PHE A 40 0.95 8.07 23.28
CA PHE A 40 1.41 8.32 21.92
C PHE A 40 1.68 7.00 21.19
N TRP A 41 2.52 6.13 21.77
CA TRP A 41 2.88 4.84 21.16
C TRP A 41 1.67 3.92 21.02
N ARG A 42 0.73 3.96 21.97
CA ARG A 42 -0.54 3.23 21.85
C ARG A 42 -1.37 3.73 20.67
N GLY A 43 -1.51 5.04 20.48
CA GLY A 43 -2.20 5.61 19.33
C GLY A 43 -1.51 5.28 18.00
N PHE A 44 -0.19 5.40 17.94
CA PHE A 44 0.58 5.03 16.76
C PHE A 44 0.45 3.53 16.44
N GLY A 45 0.49 2.68 17.46
CA GLY A 45 0.38 1.23 17.33
C GLY A 45 -1.01 0.78 16.86
N ILE A 46 -2.08 1.45 17.28
CA ILE A 46 -3.44 1.20 16.75
C ILE A 46 -3.47 1.48 15.25
N GLN A 47 -2.92 2.61 14.79
CA GLN A 47 -2.86 2.90 13.36
C GLN A 47 -2.02 1.88 12.61
N SER A 48 -0.84 1.54 13.13
CA SER A 48 0.05 0.57 12.48
C SER A 48 -0.63 -0.79 12.33
N SER A 49 -1.22 -1.33 13.40
CA SER A 49 -1.92 -2.63 13.34
C SER A 49 -3.18 -2.58 12.46
N SER A 50 -3.93 -1.47 12.49
CA SER A 50 -5.16 -1.31 11.69
C SER A 50 -4.84 -1.20 10.20
N TRP A 51 -3.85 -0.38 9.82
CA TRP A 51 -3.37 -0.30 8.44
C TRP A 51 -2.72 -1.59 7.98
N GLY A 52 -1.98 -2.27 8.86
CA GLY A 52 -1.45 -3.60 8.58
C GLY A 52 -2.55 -4.59 8.22
N PHE A 53 -3.65 -4.62 8.98
CA PHE A 53 -4.81 -5.45 8.68
C PHE A 53 -5.46 -5.10 7.33
N ILE A 54 -5.69 -3.80 7.06
CA ILE A 54 -6.27 -3.32 5.80
C ILE A 54 -5.38 -3.71 4.61
N ASN A 55 -4.08 -3.46 4.70
CA ASN A 55 -3.11 -3.80 3.66
C ASN A 55 -3.04 -5.32 3.42
N GLY A 56 -3.12 -6.13 4.48
CA GLY A 56 -3.18 -7.58 4.35
C GLY A 56 -4.43 -8.04 3.60
N LEU A 57 -5.58 -7.41 3.85
CA LEU A 57 -6.81 -7.69 3.13
C LEU A 57 -6.72 -7.28 1.65
N ILE A 58 -6.18 -6.09 1.37
CA ILE A 58 -5.96 -5.60 0.00
C ILE A 58 -5.03 -6.57 -0.75
N ALA A 59 -3.92 -6.99 -0.15
CA ALA A 59 -2.98 -7.93 -0.76
C ALA A 59 -3.64 -9.29 -1.07
N ALA A 60 -4.40 -9.83 -0.11
CA ALA A 60 -5.08 -11.12 -0.27
C ALA A 60 -6.18 -11.07 -1.34
N ILE A 61 -6.98 -10.00 -1.36
CA ILE A 61 -8.04 -9.80 -2.37
C ILE A 61 -7.42 -9.53 -3.74
N GLY A 62 -6.42 -8.64 -3.83
CA GLY A 62 -5.73 -8.29 -5.06
C GLY A 62 -5.15 -9.52 -5.75
N LYS A 63 -4.40 -10.33 -5.00
CA LYS A 63 -3.87 -11.62 -5.49
C LYS A 63 -4.97 -12.54 -6.01
N ARG A 64 -6.06 -12.72 -5.25
CA ARG A 64 -7.19 -13.56 -5.68
C ARG A 64 -7.89 -13.04 -6.93
N ILE A 65 -8.03 -11.73 -7.09
CA ILE A 65 -8.65 -11.12 -8.27
C ILE A 65 -7.74 -11.31 -9.49
N THR A 66 -6.44 -11.04 -9.35
CA THR A 66 -5.43 -11.26 -10.39
C THR A 66 -5.41 -12.72 -10.85
N ASP A 67 -5.30 -13.67 -9.91
CA ASP A 67 -5.23 -15.10 -10.22
C ASP A 67 -6.49 -15.57 -10.97
N LYS A 68 -7.68 -15.19 -10.48
CA LYS A 68 -8.95 -15.53 -11.13
C LYS A 68 -9.06 -14.92 -12.53
N ARG A 69 -8.63 -13.67 -12.70
CA ARG A 69 -8.69 -12.98 -14.00
C ARG A 69 -7.76 -13.67 -15.00
N ARG A 70 -6.53 -13.98 -14.61
CA ARG A 70 -5.56 -14.69 -15.44
C ARG A 70 -6.08 -16.07 -15.86
N MET A 71 -6.64 -16.84 -14.93
CA MET A 71 -7.19 -18.18 -15.20
C MET A 71 -8.44 -18.17 -16.10
N ALA A 72 -9.20 -17.07 -16.13
CA ALA A 72 -10.39 -16.93 -16.95
C ALA A 72 -10.08 -16.53 -18.41
N MET A 73 -8.85 -16.11 -18.71
CA MET A 73 -8.43 -15.69 -20.05
C MET A 73 -7.96 -16.90 -20.87
N ILE A 74 -8.32 -16.92 -22.15
CA ILE A 74 -7.92 -17.98 -23.10
C ILE A 74 -6.41 -17.87 -23.41
N ASP A 75 -5.89 -16.65 -23.55
CA ASP A 75 -4.47 -16.38 -23.79
C ASP A 75 -4.00 -15.15 -22.97
N PRO A 76 -3.64 -15.34 -21.69
CA PRO A 76 -3.24 -14.26 -20.80
C PRO A 76 -1.85 -13.68 -21.10
N GLU A 77 -1.09 -14.28 -22.01
CA GLU A 77 0.29 -13.90 -22.31
C GLU A 77 0.43 -13.04 -23.58
N THR A 78 -0.69 -12.66 -24.19
CA THR A 78 -0.69 -11.75 -25.33
C THR A 78 -0.23 -10.34 -24.93
N ALA A 79 0.46 -9.67 -25.86
CA ALA A 79 0.93 -8.30 -25.66
C ALA A 79 -0.21 -7.31 -25.34
N ASP A 80 -1.39 -7.50 -25.95
CA ASP A 80 -2.55 -6.63 -25.71
C ASP A 80 -3.08 -6.77 -24.27
N VAL A 81 -3.15 -8.00 -23.75
CA VAL A 81 -3.54 -8.26 -22.35
C VAL A 81 -2.51 -7.65 -21.40
N HIS A 82 -1.23 -7.87 -21.66
CA HIS A 82 -0.15 -7.31 -20.83
C HIS A 82 -0.20 -5.78 -20.80
N ASN A 83 -0.40 -5.13 -21.94
CA ASN A 83 -0.53 -3.67 -22.03
C ASN A 83 -1.77 -3.17 -21.29
N HIS A 84 -2.91 -3.85 -21.43
CA HIS A 84 -4.14 -3.48 -20.74
C HIS A 84 -4.01 -3.58 -19.22
N GLU A 85 -3.45 -4.69 -18.71
CA GLU A 85 -3.22 -4.88 -17.28
C GLU A 85 -2.20 -3.87 -16.73
N ARG A 86 -1.17 -3.55 -17.51
CA ARG A 86 -0.18 -2.51 -17.17
C ARG A 86 -0.83 -1.14 -16.99
N GLU A 87 -1.68 -0.72 -17.93
CA GLU A 87 -2.37 0.57 -17.85
C GLU A 87 -3.36 0.64 -16.68
N ASN A 88 -4.10 -0.43 -16.43
CA ASN A 88 -4.99 -0.52 -15.29
C ASN A 88 -4.23 -0.43 -13.97
N LEU A 89 -3.15 -1.19 -13.82
CA LEU A 89 -2.32 -1.17 -12.61
C LEU A 89 -1.69 0.21 -12.38
N LEU A 90 -1.16 0.84 -13.42
CA LEU A 90 -0.61 2.19 -13.34
C LEU A 90 -1.66 3.21 -12.87
N ARG A 91 -2.88 3.14 -13.40
CA ARG A 91 -3.99 4.01 -12.95
C ARG A 91 -4.30 3.82 -11.47
N ILE A 92 -4.37 2.57 -11.00
CA ILE A 92 -4.64 2.24 -9.60
C ILE A 92 -3.55 2.82 -8.69
N LEU A 93 -2.27 2.60 -9.02
CA LEU A 93 -1.14 3.07 -8.22
C LEU A 93 -1.10 4.61 -8.14
N LEU A 94 -1.38 5.31 -9.24
CA LEU A 94 -1.43 6.77 -9.26
C LEU A 94 -2.60 7.33 -8.44
N ILE A 95 -3.77 6.69 -8.51
CA ILE A 95 -4.94 7.07 -7.69
C ILE A 95 -4.60 6.89 -6.20
N ASN A 96 -4.03 5.74 -5.82
CA ASN A 96 -3.64 5.48 -4.43
C ASN A 96 -2.56 6.45 -3.94
N SER A 97 -1.55 6.74 -4.76
CA SER A 97 -0.54 7.76 -4.44
C SER A 97 -1.20 9.12 -4.12
N GLY A 98 -2.25 9.50 -4.85
CA GLY A 98 -3.03 10.70 -4.56
C GLY A 98 -3.79 10.61 -3.22
N LEU A 99 -4.40 9.45 -2.93
CA LEU A 99 -5.09 9.20 -1.66
C LEU A 99 -4.13 9.22 -0.47
N ASP A 100 -2.90 8.73 -0.62
CA ASP A 100 -1.89 8.75 0.44
C ASP A 100 -1.51 10.16 0.87
N VAL A 101 -1.45 11.11 -0.07
CA VAL A 101 -1.29 12.53 0.26
C VAL A 101 -2.46 13.03 1.09
N VAL A 102 -3.70 12.66 0.72
CA VAL A 102 -4.89 13.02 1.51
C VAL A 102 -4.83 12.41 2.91
N TYR A 103 -4.43 11.15 3.06
CA TYR A 103 -4.26 10.51 4.36
C TYR A 103 -3.23 11.26 5.22
N MET A 104 -2.07 11.59 4.68
CA MET A 104 -1.05 12.37 5.40
C MET A 104 -1.58 13.74 5.84
N LEU A 105 -2.35 14.43 4.99
CA LEU A 105 -2.99 15.69 5.36
C LEU A 105 -4.00 15.51 6.51
N ILE A 106 -4.82 14.46 6.48
CA ILE A 106 -5.74 14.11 7.57
C ILE A 106 -4.97 13.86 8.86
N GLY A 107 -3.87 13.11 8.81
CA GLY A 107 -3.01 12.87 9.97
C GLY A 107 -2.42 14.17 10.54
N ALA A 108 -1.97 15.08 9.67
CA ALA A 108 -1.43 16.38 10.08
C ALA A 108 -2.52 17.27 10.72
N VAL A 109 -3.73 17.29 10.17
CA VAL A 109 -4.88 17.97 10.75
C VAL A 109 -5.22 17.37 12.11
N LEU A 110 -5.18 16.05 12.25
CA LEU A 110 -5.49 15.35 13.50
C LEU A 110 -4.50 15.74 14.63
N ILE A 111 -3.21 15.80 14.32
CA ILE A 111 -2.17 16.26 15.26
C ILE A 111 -2.43 17.71 15.66
N LYS A 112 -2.71 18.60 14.68
CA LYS A 112 -2.90 20.03 14.93
C LYS A 112 -4.18 20.38 15.69
N THR A 113 -5.22 19.56 15.57
CA THR A 113 -6.53 19.79 16.19
C THR A 113 -6.67 19.01 17.49
N LYS A 114 -6.77 17.68 17.40
CA LYS A 114 -7.01 16.80 18.55
C LYS A 114 -5.73 16.41 19.28
N GLY A 115 -4.58 16.47 18.63
CA GLY A 115 -3.27 16.14 19.22
C GLY A 115 -2.75 17.18 20.22
N LYS A 116 -3.26 18.43 20.17
CA LYS A 116 -2.91 19.48 21.12
C LYS A 116 -3.39 19.10 22.52
N GLY A 117 -2.45 18.77 23.40
CA GLY A 117 -2.73 18.33 24.77
C GLY A 117 -3.18 16.87 24.91
N ASN A 118 -3.29 16.11 23.82
CA ASN A 118 -3.63 14.69 23.86
C ASN A 118 -2.64 13.85 23.04
N ARG A 119 -1.72 13.18 23.75
CA ARG A 119 -0.66 12.34 23.15
C ARG A 119 -1.22 11.20 22.32
N TRP A 120 -2.36 10.62 22.69
CA TRP A 120 -2.99 9.54 21.94
C TRP A 120 -3.40 9.97 20.53
N TRP A 121 -4.04 11.13 20.40
CA TRP A 121 -4.40 11.68 19.09
C TRP A 121 -3.17 12.10 18.27
N SER A 122 -2.11 12.61 18.92
CA SER A 122 -0.84 12.86 18.25
C SER A 122 -0.20 11.58 17.70
N GLY A 123 -0.28 10.48 18.46
CA GLY A 123 0.15 9.16 18.02
C GLY A 123 -0.65 8.63 16.84
N GLN A 124 -1.98 8.75 16.89
CA GLN A 124 -2.88 8.39 15.79
C GLN A 124 -2.54 9.18 14.51
N GLY A 125 -2.43 10.51 14.60
CA GLY A 125 -2.12 11.32 13.43
C GLY A 125 -0.72 11.03 12.87
N SER A 126 0.27 10.80 13.74
CA SER A 126 1.62 10.43 13.33
C SER A 126 1.66 9.06 12.66
N GLY A 127 0.88 8.11 13.17
CA GLY A 127 0.70 6.78 12.57
C GLY A 127 0.10 6.87 11.17
N ILE A 128 -0.96 7.66 10.99
CA ILE A 128 -1.57 7.89 9.66
C ILE A 128 -0.55 8.48 8.68
N ILE A 129 0.22 9.50 9.09
CA ILE A 129 1.24 10.12 8.24
C ILE A 129 2.31 9.09 7.86
N PHE A 130 2.81 8.32 8.83
CA PHE A 130 3.87 7.34 8.57
C PHE A 130 3.41 6.24 7.60
N GLN A 131 2.20 5.70 7.79
CA GLN A 131 1.64 4.69 6.90
C GLN A 131 1.37 5.26 5.51
N GLY A 132 0.80 6.47 5.42
CA GLY A 132 0.58 7.16 4.15
C GLY A 132 1.88 7.47 3.40
N LEU A 133 2.94 7.88 4.11
CA LEU A 133 4.24 8.13 3.47
C LEU A 133 4.83 6.85 2.88
N PHE A 134 4.76 5.74 3.61
CA PHE A 134 5.23 4.46 3.10
C PHE A 134 4.45 4.05 1.84
N LEU A 135 3.11 4.09 1.88
CA LEU A 135 2.26 3.69 0.76
C LEU A 135 2.47 4.61 -0.45
N PHE A 136 2.62 5.92 -0.23
CA PHE A 136 2.90 6.87 -1.30
C PHE A 136 4.21 6.53 -2.03
N VAL A 137 5.28 6.28 -1.29
CA VAL A 137 6.58 5.91 -1.87
C VAL A 137 6.47 4.56 -2.57
N PHE A 138 5.80 3.59 -1.93
CA PHE A 138 5.57 2.26 -2.48
C PHE A 138 4.86 2.34 -3.84
N ASP A 139 3.73 3.05 -3.91
CA ASP A 139 2.92 3.15 -5.12
C ASP A 139 3.63 3.92 -6.22
N LEU A 140 4.30 5.04 -5.89
CA LEU A 140 5.05 5.82 -6.86
C LEU A 140 6.22 5.04 -7.45
N VAL A 141 6.97 4.29 -6.63
CA VAL A 141 8.08 3.44 -7.11
C VAL A 141 7.57 2.39 -8.08
N HIS A 142 6.44 1.74 -7.79
CA HIS A 142 5.87 0.74 -8.71
C HIS A 142 5.29 1.40 -9.96
N ALA A 143 4.60 2.54 -9.84
CA ALA A 143 4.06 3.28 -10.98
C ALA A 143 5.16 3.71 -11.95
N VAL A 144 6.30 4.22 -11.45
CA VAL A 144 7.45 4.59 -12.27
C VAL A 144 8.06 3.36 -12.96
N LYS A 145 8.24 2.25 -12.24
CA LYS A 145 8.76 0.99 -12.81
C LYS A 145 7.88 0.45 -13.93
N ILE A 146 6.56 0.51 -13.75
CA ILE A 146 5.57 0.01 -14.71
C ILE A 146 5.49 0.94 -15.93
N GLY A 147 5.55 2.26 -15.70
CA GLY A 147 5.51 3.27 -16.75
C GLY A 147 6.75 3.31 -17.64
N SER A 148 7.93 3.00 -17.09
CA SER A 148 9.19 3.02 -17.84
C SER A 148 9.43 1.80 -18.74
N THR A 149 8.55 0.80 -18.72
CA THR A 149 8.66 -0.38 -19.61
C THR A 149 7.85 -0.22 -20.91
N LYS A 150 7.41 1.00 -21.26
CA LYS A 150 6.65 1.28 -22.49
C LYS A 150 7.53 1.40 -23.77
N ASP A 151 8.82 1.09 -23.68
CA ASP A 151 9.80 1.22 -24.77
C ASP A 151 10.30 -0.14 -25.33
#